data_AF-A0A1M5KRL8-F1
#
_entry.id   AF-A0A1M5KRL8-F1
#
_cell.length_a   1.000
_cell.length_b   1.000
_cell.length_c   1.000
_cell.angle_alpha   90.00
_cell.angle_beta   90.00
_cell.angle_gamma   90.00
#
_symmetry.space_group_name_H-M   'P 1'
#
loop_
_entity.id
_entity.type
_entity.pdbx_description
1 polymer ?
#
loop_
_entity_poly.entity_id
_entity_poly.type
_entity_poly.pdbx_seq_one_letter_code
_entity_poly.pdbx_strand_id
1 'polypeptide(L)'
;MFYKHWKKIALTLTAFFWSACEDSVSEAECLYGPPEYYGLSSPKEPQPESSSEATGNETSSSSEATKPESSSSSGFQPMPLYGVSSDLVTCLQKDDSTFRCVDGVTCTKSTRDTTIVPSCHETEYEGDIISICPDYGIMQIHENTYECDGKVYNEAEFKSRYKTMTVVNPPEEGSSSSGNVTCTPTDSSVAYFPNDYSADNAKFWKEEAAKHDAVAKIDSVKETLAETPMCLEHLRMELDQFVALYGAPTIIRNAVEKCIDGTIRPSEEYAKFLKMQEEWEANKPALDEELQKVYEDKMKEIQERINKCLSSKSDK
;
A
#
# COMPACT_ATOMS: atom_id res chain seq x y z
N MET A 1 -16.92 28.85 -13.45
CA MET A 1 -18.28 29.21 -12.98
C MET A 1 -18.81 28.26 -11.87
N PHE A 2 -17.98 27.50 -11.15
CA PHE A 2 -18.45 26.40 -10.30
C PHE A 2 -19.05 26.78 -8.93
N TYR A 3 -18.72 27.96 -8.37
CA TYR A 3 -19.15 28.37 -7.02
C TYR A 3 -20.68 28.47 -6.80
N LYS A 4 -21.52 28.55 -7.85
CA LYS A 4 -22.98 28.67 -7.70
C LYS A 4 -23.69 27.36 -7.32
N HIS A 5 -23.06 26.19 -7.49
CA HIS A 5 -23.71 24.90 -7.21
C HIS A 5 -23.45 24.33 -5.82
N TRP A 6 -22.35 24.71 -5.16
CA TRP A 6 -21.93 24.08 -3.90
C TRP A 6 -22.95 24.28 -2.76
N LYS A 7 -23.63 25.44 -2.73
CA LYS A 7 -24.71 25.74 -1.77
C LYS A 7 -25.94 24.83 -1.90
N LYS A 8 -26.15 24.16 -3.05
CA LYS A 8 -27.21 23.15 -3.21
C LYS A 8 -26.79 21.79 -2.65
N ILE A 9 -25.53 21.39 -2.88
CA ILE A 9 -24.97 20.11 -2.41
C ILE A 9 -24.93 20.04 -0.88
N ALA A 10 -24.49 21.13 -0.23
CA ALA A 10 -24.47 21.21 1.24
C ALA A 10 -25.86 21.04 1.87
N LEU A 11 -26.90 21.63 1.25
CA LEU A 11 -28.27 21.61 1.77
C LEU A 11 -28.94 20.23 1.62
N THR A 12 -28.61 19.47 0.58
CA THR A 12 -29.07 18.09 0.42
C THR A 12 -28.43 17.11 1.39
N LEU A 13 -27.16 17.29 1.74
CA LEU A 13 -26.46 16.40 2.70
C LEU A 13 -27.02 16.52 4.12
N THR A 14 -27.39 17.73 4.56
CA THR A 14 -28.02 17.93 5.87
C THR A 14 -29.40 17.30 6.01
N ALA A 15 -30.12 17.05 4.92
CA ALA A 15 -31.44 16.40 4.97
C ALA A 15 -31.33 14.89 5.22
N PHE A 16 -30.29 14.23 4.68
CA PHE A 16 -30.06 12.79 4.88
C PHE A 16 -29.64 12.44 6.32
N PHE A 17 -29.01 13.37 7.05
CA PHE A 17 -28.62 13.14 8.45
C PHE A 17 -29.78 13.27 9.46
N TRP A 18 -30.96 13.73 9.03
CA TRP A 18 -32.14 13.87 9.91
C TRP A 18 -33.19 12.77 9.75
N SER A 19 -33.10 11.92 8.71
CA SER A 19 -34.01 10.79 8.50
C SER A 19 -33.49 9.46 9.08
N ALA A 20 -32.45 9.49 9.91
CA ALA A 20 -31.85 8.30 10.53
C ALA A 20 -32.29 8.07 12.00
N CYS A 21 -33.17 8.92 12.53
CA CYS A 21 -33.83 8.74 13.83
C CYS A 21 -35.34 8.68 13.65
N GLU A 22 -35.89 7.49 13.40
CA GLU A 22 -37.26 7.15 13.77
C GLU A 22 -37.24 5.94 14.71
N ASP A 23 -37.99 6.04 15.80
CA ASP A 23 -38.06 5.03 16.85
C ASP A 23 -38.81 3.78 16.39
N SER A 24 -38.22 2.61 16.61
CA SER A 24 -38.97 1.35 16.66
C SER A 24 -38.40 0.41 17.72
N VAL A 25 -38.95 0.53 18.93
CA VAL A 25 -38.87 -0.50 19.97
C VAL A 25 -39.72 -1.69 19.54
N SER A 26 -39.12 -2.88 19.50
CA SER A 26 -39.86 -4.15 19.58
C SER A 26 -39.08 -5.13 20.44
N GLU A 27 -39.72 -5.65 21.48
CA GLU A 27 -39.17 -6.69 22.36
C GLU A 27 -38.76 -7.95 21.58
N ALA A 28 -37.62 -8.53 21.95
CA ALA A 28 -37.27 -9.90 21.62
C ALA A 28 -36.69 -10.57 22.87
N GLU A 29 -37.31 -11.65 23.32
CA GLU A 29 -37.00 -12.33 24.58
C GLU A 29 -35.58 -12.92 24.61
N CYS A 30 -34.95 -12.86 25.78
CA CYS A 30 -33.66 -13.50 26.06
C CYS A 30 -33.85 -15.01 26.18
N LEU A 31 -33.20 -15.81 25.31
CA LEU A 31 -33.34 -17.27 25.35
C LEU A 31 -32.04 -18.00 24.98
N TYR A 32 -30.98 -17.81 25.78
CA TYR A 32 -30.25 -18.91 26.44
C TYR A 32 -29.19 -18.38 27.44
N GLY A 33 -29.14 -18.99 28.63
CA GLY A 33 -28.07 -18.77 29.63
C GLY A 33 -26.88 -19.73 29.47
N PRO A 34 -25.78 -19.50 30.20
CA PRO A 34 -24.50 -20.18 29.99
C PRO A 34 -24.34 -21.48 30.79
N PRO A 35 -23.32 -22.29 30.48
CA PRO A 35 -22.65 -23.16 31.45
C PRO A 35 -21.26 -22.64 31.84
N GLU A 36 -20.89 -22.95 33.08
CA GLU A 36 -19.71 -22.46 33.81
C GLU A 36 -18.66 -23.57 34.02
N TYR A 37 -17.36 -23.26 33.90
CA TYR A 37 -16.17 -24.06 34.29
C TYR A 37 -16.04 -25.48 33.64
N TYR A 38 -14.88 -26.13 33.45
CA TYR A 38 -13.49 -26.05 33.94
C TYR A 38 -12.57 -26.18 32.69
N GLY A 39 -11.24 -25.96 32.64
CA GLY A 39 -10.16 -26.10 33.61
C GLY A 39 -9.22 -27.26 33.22
N LEU A 40 -7.94 -26.92 32.93
CA LEU A 40 -6.73 -27.77 32.89
C LEU A 40 -6.34 -28.62 31.63
N SER A 41 -5.13 -28.30 31.16
CA SER A 41 -4.01 -29.23 30.84
C SER A 41 -3.86 -29.92 29.46
N SER A 42 -2.82 -29.43 28.74
CA SER A 42 -1.71 -30.17 28.10
C SER A 42 -2.01 -31.38 27.19
N PRO A 43 -1.64 -31.33 25.88
CA PRO A 43 -1.72 -32.47 24.99
C PRO A 43 -0.59 -33.49 25.26
N LYS A 44 -0.90 -34.77 25.08
CA LYS A 44 0.07 -35.87 25.05
C LYS A 44 -0.31 -36.86 23.95
N GLU A 45 0.58 -37.00 22.96
CA GLU A 45 0.56 -38.05 21.93
C GLU A 45 0.68 -39.46 22.55
N PRO A 46 0.19 -40.55 21.91
CA PRO A 46 0.81 -41.04 20.66
C PRO A 46 -0.10 -41.70 19.59
N GLN A 47 0.50 -41.98 18.42
CA GLN A 47 0.07 -42.90 17.35
C GLN A 47 0.16 -44.41 17.76
N PRO A 48 0.09 -45.45 16.86
CA PRO A 48 -0.34 -45.57 15.44
C PRO A 48 -1.22 -46.84 15.12
N GLU A 49 -1.33 -47.17 13.81
CA GLU A 49 -1.66 -48.49 13.15
C GLU A 49 -3.16 -48.78 12.81
N SER A 50 -3.56 -48.92 11.52
CA SER A 50 -3.41 -50.05 10.53
C SER A 50 -4.33 -51.27 10.80
N SER A 51 -4.99 -51.96 9.84
CA SER A 51 -5.01 -51.90 8.36
C SER A 51 -6.21 -52.69 7.75
N SER A 52 -6.52 -52.50 6.44
CA SER A 52 -7.17 -53.48 5.48
C SER A 52 -8.63 -53.99 5.77
N GLU A 53 -9.48 -54.44 4.81
CA GLU A 53 -9.32 -54.78 3.38
C GLU A 53 -10.65 -54.71 2.55
N ALA A 54 -10.54 -54.23 1.30
CA ALA A 54 -11.12 -54.67 0.02
C ALA A 54 -12.57 -55.22 -0.20
N THR A 55 -13.35 -54.49 -1.03
CA THR A 55 -14.38 -54.90 -2.04
C THR A 55 -14.94 -53.64 -2.74
N GLY A 56 -15.34 -53.55 -4.02
CA GLY A 56 -15.29 -54.47 -5.18
C GLY A 56 -16.16 -53.97 -6.38
N ASN A 57 -15.96 -54.55 -7.58
CA ASN A 57 -16.73 -54.42 -8.85
C ASN A 57 -17.03 -53.05 -9.53
N GLU A 58 -16.35 -52.87 -10.67
CA GLU A 58 -16.80 -52.44 -12.02
C GLU A 58 -18.20 -51.80 -12.25
N THR A 59 -18.25 -50.75 -13.10
CA THR A 59 -18.85 -50.79 -14.46
C THR A 59 -18.57 -49.49 -15.25
N SER A 60 -18.32 -49.62 -16.55
CA SER A 60 -17.99 -48.54 -17.51
C SER A 60 -19.15 -47.58 -17.84
N SER A 61 -18.84 -46.33 -18.20
CA SER A 61 -19.35 -45.74 -19.46
C SER A 61 -18.58 -44.48 -19.89
N SER A 62 -18.60 -44.19 -21.19
CA SER A 62 -17.91 -43.06 -21.84
C SER A 62 -18.89 -41.97 -22.28
N SER A 63 -18.46 -40.70 -22.30
CA SER A 63 -19.06 -39.64 -23.12
C SER A 63 -18.04 -38.53 -23.39
N GLU A 64 -17.86 -38.18 -24.66
CA GLU A 64 -17.01 -37.09 -25.11
C GLU A 64 -17.66 -35.73 -24.81
N ALA A 65 -16.85 -34.73 -24.42
CA ALA A 65 -17.29 -33.35 -24.32
C ALA A 65 -16.32 -32.43 -25.08
N THR A 66 -16.87 -31.83 -26.12
CA THR A 66 -16.27 -30.97 -27.14
C THR A 66 -15.42 -29.81 -26.63
N LYS A 67 -14.28 -29.62 -27.29
CA LYS A 67 -13.38 -28.45 -27.23
C LYS A 67 -14.08 -27.20 -27.81
N PRO A 68 -14.18 -26.07 -27.08
CA PRO A 68 -14.48 -24.78 -27.69
C PRO A 68 -13.21 -24.14 -28.28
N GLU A 69 -13.37 -23.47 -29.42
CA GLU A 69 -12.29 -22.73 -30.08
C GLU A 69 -12.08 -21.35 -29.42
N SER A 70 -10.83 -21.03 -29.06
CA SER A 70 -10.47 -19.67 -28.63
C SER A 70 -10.30 -18.76 -29.84
N SER A 71 -10.93 -17.59 -29.81
CA SER A 71 -10.71 -16.52 -30.80
C SER A 71 -10.78 -15.13 -30.16
N SER A 72 -10.00 -14.21 -30.72
CA SER A 72 -9.90 -12.78 -30.35
C SER A 72 -9.39 -12.46 -28.94
N SER A 73 -8.06 -12.51 -28.79
CA SER A 73 -7.36 -11.66 -27.82
C SER A 73 -7.37 -10.20 -28.32
N SER A 74 -8.38 -9.43 -27.90
CA SER A 74 -8.32 -7.96 -27.96
C SER A 74 -7.43 -7.46 -26.82
N GLY A 75 -6.29 -6.85 -27.16
CA GLY A 75 -5.31 -6.39 -26.18
C GLY A 75 -5.90 -5.43 -25.15
N PHE A 76 -6.04 -5.89 -23.91
CA PHE A 76 -6.43 -5.06 -22.77
C PHE A 76 -5.29 -4.10 -22.44
N GLN A 77 -5.50 -2.80 -22.66
CA GLN A 77 -4.67 -1.76 -22.06
C GLN A 77 -5.32 -1.36 -20.73
N PRO A 78 -4.63 -1.52 -19.58
CA PRO A 78 -5.15 -1.05 -18.30
C PRO A 78 -5.23 0.48 -18.31
N MET A 79 -6.42 1.03 -18.02
CA MET A 79 -6.62 2.47 -17.82
C MET A 79 -6.58 2.81 -16.33
N PRO A 80 -5.91 3.90 -15.91
CA PRO A 80 -5.86 4.30 -14.50
C PRO A 80 -7.21 4.84 -14.02
N LEU A 81 -7.60 4.47 -12.80
CA LEU A 81 -8.92 4.73 -12.22
C LEU A 81 -9.22 6.22 -11.99
N TYR A 82 -8.18 7.04 -11.75
CA TYR A 82 -8.28 8.49 -11.67
C TYR A 82 -7.12 9.18 -12.41
N GLY A 83 -7.43 9.62 -13.61
CA GLY A 83 -6.56 10.44 -14.44
C GLY A 83 -7.27 10.71 -15.77
N VAL A 84 -7.11 11.91 -16.32
CA VAL A 84 -7.35 12.07 -17.76
C VAL A 84 -6.40 11.10 -18.44
N SER A 85 -6.91 10.27 -19.36
CA SER A 85 -6.09 9.43 -20.24
C SER A 85 -5.19 10.35 -21.06
N SER A 86 -4.04 10.65 -20.47
CA SER A 86 -3.07 11.57 -21.04
C SER A 86 -2.32 10.73 -22.04
N ASP A 87 -2.56 11.00 -23.32
CA ASP A 87 -1.84 10.37 -24.42
C ASP A 87 -0.35 10.73 -24.26
N LEU A 88 0.38 9.87 -23.53
CA LEU A 88 1.76 10.11 -23.15
C LEU A 88 2.59 10.17 -24.43
N VAL A 89 3.03 11.38 -24.77
CA VAL A 89 3.84 11.58 -25.97
C VAL A 89 5.15 10.83 -25.77
N THR A 90 5.43 9.90 -26.66
CA THR A 90 6.67 9.13 -26.59
C THR A 90 7.83 10.02 -27.01
N CYS A 91 8.91 10.02 -26.23
CA CYS A 91 10.13 10.76 -26.53
C CYS A 91 11.32 9.81 -26.61
N LEU A 92 12.02 9.89 -27.74
CA LEU A 92 13.20 9.10 -28.04
C LEU A 92 14.42 9.87 -27.54
N GLN A 93 15.24 9.24 -26.69
CA GLN A 93 16.53 9.82 -26.33
C GLN A 93 17.46 9.76 -27.53
N LYS A 94 18.03 10.91 -27.93
CA LYS A 94 18.95 11.06 -29.06
C LYS A 94 20.40 11.13 -28.59
N ASP A 95 20.64 11.86 -27.51
CA ASP A 95 21.94 12.12 -26.90
C ASP A 95 21.77 12.03 -25.36
N ASP A 96 22.84 11.97 -24.57
CA ASP A 96 22.77 11.80 -23.10
C ASP A 96 21.87 12.83 -22.38
N SER A 97 21.73 14.03 -22.95
CA SER A 97 20.88 15.11 -22.46
C SER A 97 19.68 15.46 -23.37
N THR A 98 19.58 14.93 -24.59
CA THR A 98 18.60 15.43 -25.58
C THR A 98 17.54 14.38 -25.92
N PHE A 99 16.27 14.75 -25.79
CA PHE A 99 15.11 13.93 -26.13
C PHE A 99 14.33 14.58 -27.27
N ARG A 100 13.84 13.75 -28.20
CA ARG A 100 12.99 14.19 -29.32
C ARG A 100 11.65 13.47 -29.26
N CYS A 101 10.58 14.23 -29.14
CA CYS A 101 9.24 13.72 -28.92
C CYS A 101 8.48 13.53 -30.25
N VAL A 102 7.50 12.62 -30.27
CA VAL A 102 6.72 12.27 -31.47
C VAL A 102 5.85 13.43 -31.97
N ASP A 103 5.49 14.36 -31.09
CA ASP A 103 4.83 15.63 -31.41
C ASP A 103 5.76 16.67 -32.09
N GLY A 104 7.05 16.36 -32.21
CA GLY A 104 8.09 17.23 -32.79
C GLY A 104 8.84 18.09 -31.77
N VAL A 105 8.39 18.11 -30.51
CA VAL A 105 9.02 18.87 -29.42
C VAL A 105 10.43 18.32 -29.15
N THR A 106 11.39 19.22 -28.87
CA THR A 106 12.74 18.83 -28.47
C THR A 106 12.98 19.27 -27.03
N CYS A 107 13.33 18.31 -26.18
CA CYS A 107 13.56 18.52 -24.75
C CYS A 107 15.05 18.33 -24.40
N THR A 108 15.60 19.25 -23.61
CA THR A 108 16.97 19.15 -23.09
C THR A 108 16.93 18.93 -21.59
N LYS A 109 17.55 17.84 -21.13
CA LYS A 109 17.74 17.52 -19.72
C LYS A 109 18.97 18.24 -19.17
N SER A 110 18.77 19.01 -18.11
CA SER A 110 19.84 19.57 -17.28
C SER A 110 19.76 18.94 -15.88
N THR A 111 20.84 18.30 -15.46
CA THR A 111 20.98 17.79 -14.09
C THR A 111 21.73 18.81 -13.24
N ARG A 112 21.19 19.13 -12.06
CA ARG A 112 21.85 19.95 -11.03
C ARG A 112 22.12 19.07 -9.82
N ASP A 113 23.39 18.94 -9.48
CA ASP A 113 23.84 18.26 -8.28
C ASP A 113 24.00 19.29 -7.16
N THR A 114 23.07 19.27 -6.20
CA THR A 114 23.11 20.15 -5.03
C THR A 114 23.60 19.34 -3.83
N THR A 115 24.81 19.66 -3.34
CA THR A 115 25.31 19.10 -2.08
C THR A 115 24.82 19.96 -0.92
N ILE A 116 23.88 19.45 -0.13
CA ILE A 116 23.45 20.08 1.12
C ILE A 116 24.33 19.53 2.24
N VAL A 117 25.21 20.39 2.76
CA VAL A 117 25.85 20.19 4.06
C VAL A 117 24.87 20.73 5.11
N PRO A 118 24.35 19.91 6.03
CA PRO A 118 23.46 20.40 7.07
C PRO A 118 24.20 21.40 7.95
N SER A 119 23.64 22.60 8.13
CA SER A 119 24.17 23.56 9.09
C SER A 119 23.90 23.05 10.50
N CYS A 120 24.95 22.79 11.29
CA CYS A 120 24.78 22.55 12.72
C CYS A 120 24.17 23.77 13.39
N HIS A 121 23.21 23.55 14.28
CA HIS A 121 22.60 24.63 15.05
C HIS A 121 23.35 24.76 16.39
N GLU A 122 23.98 25.89 16.62
CA GLU A 122 24.55 26.22 17.92
C GLU A 122 23.44 26.69 18.86
N THR A 123 23.36 26.12 20.06
CA THR A 123 22.40 26.49 21.10
C THR A 123 23.13 26.63 22.44
N GLU A 124 22.95 27.76 23.11
CA GLU A 124 23.52 27.99 24.44
C GLU A 124 22.64 27.33 25.51
N TYR A 125 23.22 26.47 26.34
CA TYR A 125 22.55 25.82 27.47
C TYR A 125 23.45 25.92 28.71
N GLU A 126 22.92 26.48 29.79
CA GLU A 126 23.65 26.72 31.07
C GLU A 126 24.97 27.52 30.95
N GLY A 127 25.17 28.23 29.83
CA GLY A 127 26.37 29.04 29.55
C GLY A 127 27.41 28.34 28.67
N ASP A 128 27.18 27.08 28.29
CA ASP A 128 27.97 26.36 27.30
C ASP A 128 27.27 26.37 25.93
N ILE A 129 28.05 26.54 24.85
CA ILE A 129 27.54 26.49 23.47
C ILE A 129 27.57 25.03 22.99
N ILE A 130 26.40 24.43 22.82
CA ILE A 130 26.23 23.08 22.30
C ILE A 130 25.90 23.17 20.81
N SER A 131 26.76 22.59 19.96
CA SER A 131 26.51 22.46 18.51
C SER A 131 25.73 21.17 18.24
N ILE A 132 24.44 21.31 17.94
CA ILE A 132 23.58 20.19 17.52
C ILE A 132 23.65 20.08 16.00
N CYS A 133 24.47 19.15 15.53
CA CYS A 133 24.47 18.71 14.12
C CYS A 133 23.45 17.57 13.95
N PRO A 134 22.63 17.56 12.89
CA PRO A 134 21.86 16.37 12.56
C PRO A 134 22.78 15.23 12.10
N ASP A 135 22.52 14.00 12.56
CA ASP A 135 23.33 12.81 12.22
C ASP A 135 23.17 12.31 10.78
N TYR A 136 22.23 12.87 10.00
CA TYR A 136 22.18 12.56 8.57
C TYR A 136 23.36 13.22 7.84
N GLY A 137 24.18 12.38 7.21
CA GLY A 137 25.38 12.82 6.50
C GLY A 137 25.10 13.74 5.30
N ILE A 138 26.18 14.14 4.61
CA ILE A 138 26.12 15.04 3.45
C ILE A 138 25.10 14.52 2.43
N MET A 139 24.02 15.29 2.20
CA MET A 139 22.97 14.93 1.25
C MET A 139 23.33 15.45 -0.14
N GLN A 140 23.54 14.56 -1.09
CA GLN A 140 23.65 14.90 -2.51
C GLN A 140 22.25 14.78 -3.15
N ILE A 141 21.68 15.90 -3.56
CA ILE A 141 20.40 15.95 -4.27
C ILE A 141 20.68 16.09 -5.76
N HIS A 142 20.30 15.07 -6.53
CA HIS A 142 20.38 15.08 -7.99
C HIS A 142 19.03 15.55 -8.56
N GLU A 143 18.93 16.82 -8.92
CA GLU A 143 17.71 17.39 -9.52
C GLU A 143 17.78 17.34 -11.04
N ASN A 144 16.87 16.58 -11.68
CA ASN A 144 16.72 16.58 -13.13
C ASN A 144 15.63 17.56 -13.56
N THR A 145 16.01 18.51 -14.42
CA THR A 145 15.12 19.48 -15.05
C THR A 145 15.11 19.26 -16.56
N TYR A 146 13.95 19.48 -17.20
CA TYR A 146 13.74 19.22 -18.62
C TYR A 146 13.17 20.47 -19.28
N GLU A 147 13.93 21.11 -20.16
CA GLU A 147 13.48 22.26 -20.94
C GLU A 147 13.00 21.81 -22.33
N CYS A 148 11.70 21.92 -22.59
CA CYS A 148 11.07 21.59 -23.87
C CYS A 148 10.40 22.84 -24.46
N ASP A 149 10.80 23.28 -25.65
CA ASP A 149 10.24 24.43 -26.37
C ASP A 149 10.03 25.68 -25.46
N GLY A 150 11.01 25.97 -24.60
CA GLY A 150 11.00 27.12 -23.66
C GLY A 150 10.14 26.94 -22.40
N LYS A 151 9.63 25.74 -22.13
CA LYS A 151 9.00 25.37 -20.85
C LYS A 151 9.92 24.45 -20.06
N VAL A 152 10.15 24.77 -18.79
CA VAL A 152 10.93 23.94 -17.86
C VAL A 152 9.98 23.07 -17.04
N TYR A 153 10.27 21.78 -16.98
CA TYR A 153 9.57 20.78 -16.18
C TYR A 153 10.53 20.16 -15.16
N ASN A 154 10.03 19.82 -13.97
CA ASN A 154 10.72 18.88 -13.08
C ASN A 154 10.54 17.42 -13.57
N GLU A 155 11.30 16.48 -13.00
CA GLU A 155 11.27 15.07 -13.44
C GLU A 155 9.88 14.41 -13.36
N ALA A 156 9.07 14.73 -12.34
CA ALA A 156 7.73 14.17 -12.18
C ALA A 156 6.73 14.77 -13.19
N GLU A 157 6.79 16.08 -13.41
CA GLU A 157 6.01 16.77 -14.45
C GLU A 157 6.37 16.27 -15.85
N PHE A 158 7.66 15.99 -16.10
CA PHE A 158 8.12 15.44 -17.36
C PHE A 158 7.61 13.99 -17.54
N LYS A 159 7.81 13.11 -16.56
CA LYS A 159 7.33 11.71 -16.60
C LYS A 159 5.81 11.57 -16.68
N SER A 160 5.04 12.52 -16.14
CA SER A 160 3.57 12.52 -16.25
C SER A 160 3.04 12.97 -17.61
N ARG A 161 3.88 13.57 -18.46
CA ARG A 161 3.52 14.05 -19.81
C ARG A 161 4.15 13.22 -20.93
N TYR A 162 5.36 12.73 -20.70
CA TYR A 162 6.22 12.15 -21.72
C TYR A 162 6.69 10.75 -21.33
N LYS A 163 6.51 9.79 -22.25
CA LYS A 163 7.04 8.43 -22.10
C LYS A 163 8.43 8.35 -22.74
N THR A 164 9.48 8.36 -21.93
CA THR A 164 10.85 8.21 -22.43
C THR A 164 11.12 6.78 -22.89
N MET A 165 11.63 6.65 -24.12
CA MET A 165 12.24 5.42 -24.61
C MET A 165 13.72 5.70 -24.91
N THR A 166 14.59 4.97 -24.22
CA THR A 166 16.01 4.92 -24.53
C THR A 166 16.17 4.15 -25.84
N VAL A 167 16.61 4.82 -26.91
CA VAL A 167 16.97 4.13 -28.14
C VAL A 167 18.30 3.44 -27.90
N VAL A 168 18.25 2.19 -27.43
CA VAL A 168 19.38 1.28 -27.55
C VAL A 168 19.60 1.10 -29.04
N ASN A 169 20.63 1.76 -29.59
CA ASN A 169 21.04 1.51 -30.97
C ASN A 169 21.20 -0.01 -31.12
N PRO A 170 20.55 -0.66 -32.11
CA PRO A 170 20.77 -2.07 -32.32
C PRO A 170 22.26 -2.27 -32.55
N PRO A 171 22.93 -3.19 -31.82
CA PRO A 171 24.32 -3.50 -32.10
C PRO A 171 24.43 -3.88 -33.58
N GLU A 172 25.44 -3.34 -34.27
CA GLU A 172 25.66 -3.59 -35.69
C GLU A 172 25.53 -5.08 -36.00
N GLU A 173 24.85 -5.44 -37.10
CA GLU A 173 24.27 -6.77 -37.37
C GLU A 173 25.29 -7.94 -37.37
N GLY A 174 25.75 -8.31 -36.17
CA GLY A 174 26.48 -9.53 -35.88
C GLY A 174 25.51 -10.71 -35.90
N SER A 175 25.30 -11.25 -37.10
CA SER A 175 24.65 -12.53 -37.42
C SER A 175 24.04 -13.27 -36.22
N SER A 176 22.71 -13.16 -36.07
CA SER A 176 21.93 -13.79 -35.00
C SER A 176 21.95 -15.33 -35.12
N SER A 177 23.01 -15.95 -34.63
CA SER A 177 22.92 -17.30 -34.09
C SER A 177 22.35 -17.20 -32.68
N SER A 178 21.40 -18.07 -32.32
CA SER A 178 20.79 -18.12 -30.98
C SER A 178 21.75 -18.70 -29.94
N GLY A 179 22.87 -18.04 -29.72
CA GLY A 179 23.81 -18.35 -28.65
C GLY A 179 23.16 -18.06 -27.30
N ASN A 180 23.33 -18.97 -26.34
CA ASN A 180 22.88 -18.74 -24.97
C ASN A 180 23.57 -17.47 -24.42
N VAL A 181 22.79 -16.42 -24.17
CA VAL A 181 23.29 -15.20 -23.51
C VAL A 181 23.61 -15.55 -22.07
N THR A 182 24.89 -15.65 -21.75
CA THR A 182 25.36 -15.83 -20.37
C THR A 182 25.31 -14.50 -19.63
N CYS A 183 24.77 -14.52 -18.41
CA CYS A 183 24.73 -13.36 -17.53
C CYS A 183 25.46 -13.68 -16.22
N THR A 184 26.14 -12.70 -15.64
CA THR A 184 26.84 -12.82 -14.36
C THR A 184 26.16 -11.95 -13.31
N PRO A 185 25.92 -12.48 -12.09
CA PRO A 185 25.42 -11.70 -10.96
C PRO A 185 26.27 -10.45 -10.71
N THR A 186 25.62 -9.33 -10.41
CA THR A 186 26.31 -8.09 -9.98
C THR A 186 26.17 -7.91 -8.47
N ASP A 187 27.10 -7.17 -7.85
CA ASP A 187 27.00 -6.78 -6.44
C ASP A 187 25.95 -5.68 -6.24
N SER A 188 24.69 -6.09 -6.36
CA SER A 188 23.50 -5.26 -6.21
C SER A 188 22.59 -5.89 -5.16
N SER A 189 21.98 -5.09 -4.29
CA SER A 189 21.02 -5.61 -3.31
C SER A 189 19.79 -4.72 -3.23
N VAL A 190 18.65 -5.36 -3.00
CA VAL A 190 17.35 -4.71 -2.78
C VAL A 190 16.79 -5.25 -1.47
N ALA A 191 16.38 -4.35 -0.59
CA ALA A 191 15.72 -4.70 0.66
C ALA A 191 14.25 -4.25 0.61
N TYR A 192 13.33 -5.11 1.06
CA TYR A 192 11.91 -4.81 1.18
C TYR A 192 11.33 -5.48 2.43
N PHE A 193 10.23 -4.95 2.96
CA PHE A 193 9.48 -5.61 4.02
C PHE A 193 8.34 -6.43 3.40
N PRO A 194 8.31 -7.77 3.53
CA PRO A 194 7.19 -8.58 3.05
C PRO A 194 5.85 -8.15 3.65
N ASN A 195 5.89 -7.57 4.86
CA ASN A 195 4.72 -7.10 5.57
C ASN A 195 3.96 -5.98 4.85
N ASP A 196 4.63 -5.18 4.02
CA ASP A 196 4.05 -4.04 3.29
C ASP A 196 3.18 -4.50 2.10
N TYR A 197 3.34 -5.76 1.69
CA TYR A 197 2.64 -6.41 0.57
C TYR A 197 1.64 -7.47 1.07
N SER A 198 1.13 -7.33 2.31
CA SER A 198 0.19 -8.24 2.95
C SER A 198 -1.13 -7.54 3.27
N ALA A 199 -2.24 -8.09 2.78
CA ALA A 199 -3.58 -7.58 3.01
C ALA A 199 -3.97 -7.63 4.49
N ASP A 200 -3.53 -8.65 5.21
CA ASP A 200 -3.83 -8.82 6.64
C ASP A 200 -3.10 -7.78 7.49
N ASN A 201 -1.84 -7.45 7.14
CA ASN A 201 -1.12 -6.37 7.81
C ASN A 201 -1.73 -5.01 7.47
N ALA A 202 -2.15 -4.77 6.23
CA ALA A 202 -2.84 -3.54 5.86
C ALA A 202 -4.15 -3.36 6.65
N LYS A 203 -4.91 -4.45 6.85
CA LYS A 203 -6.12 -4.48 7.70
C LYS A 203 -5.79 -4.19 9.16
N PHE A 204 -4.77 -4.85 9.72
CA PHE A 204 -4.26 -4.58 11.07
C PHE A 204 -3.89 -3.11 11.27
N TRP A 205 -3.13 -2.51 10.34
CA TRP A 205 -2.75 -1.09 10.42
C TRP A 205 -3.95 -0.14 10.36
N LYS A 206 -5.05 -0.52 9.69
CA LYS A 206 -6.30 0.26 9.68
C LYS A 206 -7.08 0.13 11.00
N GLU A 207 -7.06 -1.03 11.66
CA GLU A 207 -7.58 -1.17 13.01
C GLU A 207 -6.78 -0.34 14.03
N GLU A 208 -5.45 -0.37 13.97
CA GLU A 208 -4.58 0.46 14.83
C GLU A 208 -4.82 1.96 14.60
N ALA A 209 -4.97 2.40 13.35
CA ALA A 209 -5.35 3.78 13.04
C ALA A 209 -6.70 4.17 13.64
N ALA A 210 -7.71 3.28 13.61
CA ALA A 210 -8.99 3.50 14.27
C ALA A 210 -8.85 3.61 15.80
N LYS A 211 -8.03 2.74 16.44
CA LYS A 211 -7.77 2.84 17.88
C LYS A 211 -7.15 4.19 18.25
N HIS A 212 -6.13 4.61 17.51
CA HIS A 212 -5.44 5.88 17.74
C HIS A 212 -6.37 7.10 17.59
N ASP A 213 -7.15 7.17 16.51
CA ASP A 213 -8.13 8.25 16.31
C ASP A 213 -9.25 8.23 17.35
N ALA A 214 -9.61 7.05 17.89
CA ALA A 214 -10.52 6.94 19.01
C ALA A 214 -9.92 7.40 20.35
N VAL A 215 -8.61 7.22 20.60
CA VAL A 215 -7.92 7.82 21.76
C VAL A 215 -8.02 9.34 21.69
N ALA A 216 -7.75 9.94 20.53
CA ALA A 216 -7.89 11.39 20.34
C ALA A 216 -9.33 11.89 20.58
N LYS A 217 -10.35 11.13 20.14
CA LYS A 217 -11.76 11.42 20.47
C LYS A 217 -12.05 11.32 21.97
N ILE A 218 -11.53 10.29 22.65
CA ILE A 218 -11.72 10.12 24.09
C ILE A 218 -11.12 11.31 24.84
N ASP A 219 -9.90 11.72 24.51
CA ASP A 219 -9.23 12.84 25.17
C ASP A 219 -9.98 14.17 24.91
N SER A 220 -10.50 14.40 23.70
CA SER A 220 -11.40 15.54 23.43
C SER A 220 -12.71 15.50 24.23
N VAL A 221 -13.31 14.32 24.43
CA VAL A 221 -14.50 14.17 25.30
C VAL A 221 -14.15 14.45 26.76
N LYS A 222 -13.00 13.97 27.27
CA LYS A 222 -12.57 14.20 28.65
C LYS A 222 -12.50 15.69 29.00
N GLU A 223 -11.99 16.53 28.10
CA GLU A 223 -11.92 17.99 28.31
C GLU A 223 -13.28 18.64 28.57
N THR A 224 -14.37 18.02 28.10
CA THR A 224 -15.75 18.53 28.28
C THR A 224 -16.44 18.02 29.56
N LEU A 225 -15.86 17.04 30.26
CA LEU A 225 -16.46 16.38 31.40
C LEU A 225 -15.91 16.95 32.72
N ALA A 226 -16.82 17.26 33.66
CA ALA A 226 -16.43 17.71 35.01
C ALA A 226 -15.71 16.62 35.83
N GLU A 227 -15.95 15.35 35.52
CA GLU A 227 -15.27 14.19 36.10
C GLU A 227 -15.30 13.01 35.13
N THR A 228 -14.12 12.54 34.71
CA THR A 228 -13.97 11.43 33.76
C THR A 228 -14.45 10.10 34.35
N PRO A 229 -15.31 9.32 33.63
CA PRO A 229 -15.68 7.98 34.05
C PRO A 229 -14.47 7.03 34.02
N MET A 230 -14.28 6.22 35.07
CA MET A 230 -13.22 5.18 35.11
C MET A 230 -13.25 4.22 33.91
N CYS A 231 -14.43 3.92 33.37
CA CYS A 231 -14.54 3.05 32.19
C CYS A 231 -13.99 3.71 30.91
N LEU A 232 -14.01 5.05 30.83
CA LEU A 232 -13.43 5.81 29.73
C LEU A 232 -11.90 5.87 29.85
N GLU A 233 -11.35 5.94 31.07
CA GLU A 233 -9.91 5.78 31.31
C GLU A 233 -9.42 4.37 30.95
N HIS A 234 -10.14 3.33 31.36
CA HIS A 234 -9.80 1.95 31.00
C HIS A 234 -9.85 1.74 29.48
N LEU A 235 -10.88 2.26 28.80
CA LEU A 235 -10.99 2.19 27.35
C LEU A 235 -9.84 2.94 26.66
N ARG A 236 -9.45 4.11 27.16
CA ARG A 236 -8.28 4.83 26.64
C ARG A 236 -7.01 3.99 26.74
N MET A 237 -6.71 3.44 27.92
CA MET A 237 -5.50 2.63 28.14
C MET A 237 -5.47 1.37 27.26
N GLU A 238 -6.62 0.75 27.00
CA GLU A 238 -6.75 -0.39 26.09
C GLU A 238 -6.43 -0.03 24.63
N LEU A 239 -6.89 1.15 24.18
CA LEU A 239 -6.68 1.62 22.80
C LEU A 239 -5.29 2.23 22.56
N ASP A 240 -4.65 2.76 23.61
CA ASP A 240 -3.28 3.31 23.60
C ASP A 240 -2.21 2.20 23.58
N GLN A 241 -2.61 0.92 23.77
CA GLN A 241 -1.70 -0.22 23.72
C GLN A 241 -1.35 -0.63 22.28
N PHE A 242 -0.46 0.15 21.66
CA PHE A 242 0.06 -0.10 20.33
C PHE A 242 0.89 -1.40 20.23
N VAL A 243 0.63 -2.22 19.21
CA VAL A 243 1.42 -3.43 18.90
C VAL A 243 2.13 -3.28 17.56
N ALA A 244 3.43 -3.01 17.61
CA ALA A 244 4.26 -2.82 16.42
C ALA A 244 4.63 -4.17 15.74
N LEU A 245 4.02 -4.49 14.60
CA LEU A 245 4.34 -5.68 13.78
C LEU A 245 5.41 -5.39 12.72
N TYR A 246 6.61 -4.96 13.15
CA TYR A 246 7.76 -4.83 12.25
C TYR A 246 8.47 -6.18 12.08
N GLY A 247 8.36 -6.76 10.88
CA GLY A 247 9.19 -7.89 10.47
C GLY A 247 10.61 -7.45 10.09
N ALA A 248 11.55 -8.40 10.05
CA ALA A 248 12.87 -8.14 9.46
C ALA A 248 12.74 -7.93 7.93
N PRO A 249 13.54 -7.03 7.33
CA PRO A 249 13.53 -6.84 5.89
C PRO A 249 14.09 -8.08 5.17
N THR A 250 13.46 -8.45 4.07
CA THR A 250 14.01 -9.44 3.12
C THR A 250 15.02 -8.75 2.22
N ILE A 251 16.22 -9.32 2.11
CA ILE A 251 17.31 -8.78 1.29
C ILE A 251 17.55 -9.70 0.10
N ILE A 252 17.18 -9.25 -1.10
CA ILE A 252 17.52 -9.90 -2.36
C ILE A 252 18.96 -9.50 -2.70
N ARG A 253 19.86 -10.48 -2.76
CA ARG A 253 21.26 -10.29 -3.17
C ARG A 253 21.42 -10.59 -4.64
N ASN A 254 22.30 -9.84 -5.30
CA ASN A 254 22.45 -9.82 -6.75
C ASN A 254 21.10 -9.58 -7.45
N ALA A 255 20.43 -8.49 -7.09
CA ALA A 255 19.12 -8.15 -7.63
C ALA A 255 19.12 -7.97 -9.16
N VAL A 256 20.27 -7.62 -9.76
CA VAL A 256 20.43 -7.61 -11.22
C VAL A 256 21.67 -8.39 -11.68
N GLU A 257 21.56 -8.95 -12.87
CA GLU A 257 22.61 -9.65 -13.59
C GLU A 257 23.06 -8.82 -14.79
N LYS A 258 24.36 -8.83 -15.09
CA LYS A 258 24.94 -8.20 -16.27
C LYS A 258 25.26 -9.27 -17.31
N CYS A 259 24.71 -9.11 -18.50
CA CYS A 259 24.83 -10.07 -19.59
C CYS A 259 26.00 -9.72 -20.53
N ILE A 260 26.52 -10.72 -21.26
CA ILE A 260 27.63 -10.54 -22.21
C ILE A 260 27.32 -9.57 -23.37
N ASP A 261 26.03 -9.37 -23.67
CA ASP A 261 25.52 -8.40 -24.64
C ASP A 261 25.49 -6.95 -24.09
N GLY A 262 25.93 -6.74 -22.85
CA GLY A 262 25.89 -5.46 -22.14
C GLY A 262 24.55 -5.15 -21.50
N THR A 263 23.52 -5.97 -21.69
CA THR A 263 22.20 -5.76 -21.05
C THR A 263 22.26 -6.04 -19.55
N ILE A 264 21.39 -5.37 -18.80
CA ILE A 264 21.15 -5.63 -17.38
C ILE A 264 19.76 -6.23 -17.28
N ARG A 265 19.63 -7.34 -16.53
CA ARG A 265 18.37 -8.06 -16.33
C ARG A 265 18.12 -8.24 -14.83
N PRO A 266 16.87 -8.21 -14.35
CA PRO A 266 16.58 -8.60 -12.97
C PRO A 266 16.95 -10.08 -12.76
N SER A 267 17.50 -10.42 -11.60
CA SER A 267 17.65 -11.83 -11.22
C SER A 267 16.27 -12.46 -10.99
N GLU A 268 16.20 -13.80 -10.97
CA GLU A 268 14.93 -14.51 -10.82
C GLU A 268 14.18 -14.11 -9.52
N GLU A 269 14.90 -13.90 -8.43
CA GLU A 269 14.33 -13.44 -7.16
C GLU A 269 13.79 -12.01 -7.26
N TYR A 270 14.54 -11.10 -7.87
CA TYR A 270 14.08 -9.71 -8.04
C TYR A 270 12.91 -9.61 -9.03
N ALA A 271 12.88 -10.43 -10.09
CA ALA A 271 11.75 -10.53 -11.00
C ALA A 271 10.48 -11.04 -10.30
N LYS A 272 10.60 -12.01 -9.39
CA LYS A 272 9.47 -12.47 -8.54
C LYS A 272 8.96 -11.35 -7.62
N PHE A 273 9.86 -10.60 -7.00
CA PHE A 273 9.50 -9.43 -6.19
C PHE A 273 8.77 -8.36 -6.99
N LEU A 274 9.28 -8.00 -8.19
CA LEU A 274 8.63 -7.02 -9.07
C LEU A 274 7.22 -7.46 -9.48
N LYS A 275 7.02 -8.75 -9.79
CA LYS A 275 5.70 -9.31 -10.12
C LYS A 275 4.74 -9.28 -8.91
N MET A 276 5.22 -9.61 -7.72
CA MET A 276 4.45 -9.49 -6.47
C MET A 276 4.04 -8.03 -6.20
N GLN A 277 4.94 -7.07 -6.44
CA GLN A 277 4.63 -5.64 -6.33
C GLN A 277 3.56 -5.21 -7.36
N GLU A 278 3.68 -5.62 -8.61
CA GLU A 278 2.69 -5.33 -9.66
C GLU A 278 1.30 -5.92 -9.32
N GLU A 279 1.26 -7.17 -8.87
CA GLU A 279 0.02 -7.83 -8.41
C GLU A 279 -0.59 -7.13 -7.19
N TRP A 280 0.23 -6.66 -6.25
CA TRP A 280 -0.22 -5.89 -5.09
C TRP A 280 -0.80 -4.53 -5.49
N GLU A 281 -0.09 -3.77 -6.34
CA GLU A 281 -0.54 -2.46 -6.82
C GLU A 281 -1.82 -2.56 -7.67
N ALA A 282 -1.97 -3.63 -8.46
CA ALA A 282 -3.19 -3.91 -9.22
C ALA A 282 -4.40 -4.25 -8.33
N ASN A 283 -4.20 -4.98 -7.24
CA ASN A 283 -5.26 -5.35 -6.29
C ASN A 283 -5.57 -4.23 -5.27
N LYS A 284 -4.65 -3.27 -5.09
CA LYS A 284 -4.76 -2.20 -4.10
C LYS A 284 -6.09 -1.43 -4.11
N PRO A 285 -6.70 -1.03 -5.26
CA PRO A 285 -7.97 -0.30 -5.24
C PRO A 285 -9.13 -1.08 -4.63
N ALA A 286 -9.19 -2.40 -4.85
CA ALA A 286 -10.20 -3.27 -4.25
C ALA A 286 -9.93 -3.47 -2.74
N LEU A 287 -8.66 -3.60 -2.37
CA LEU A 287 -8.25 -3.68 -0.97
C LEU A 287 -8.56 -2.38 -0.22
N ASP A 288 -8.32 -1.20 -0.81
CA ASP A 288 -8.58 0.11 -0.20
C ASP A 288 -10.06 0.27 0.22
N GLU A 289 -11.03 -0.29 -0.52
CA GLU A 289 -12.45 -0.33 -0.12
C GLU A 289 -12.71 -1.24 1.09
N GLU A 290 -12.04 -2.39 1.19
CA GLU A 290 -12.12 -3.25 2.38
C GLU A 290 -11.46 -2.61 3.59
N LEU A 291 -10.30 -1.99 3.39
CA LEU A 291 -9.53 -1.28 4.42
C LEU A 291 -10.29 -0.09 5.00
N GLN A 292 -11.07 0.61 4.18
CA GLN A 292 -11.96 1.67 4.64
C GLN A 292 -13.09 1.13 5.54
N LYS A 293 -13.70 -0.01 5.16
CA LYS A 293 -14.73 -0.67 5.98
C LYS A 293 -14.19 -1.16 7.32
N VAL A 294 -13.01 -1.80 7.33
CA VAL A 294 -12.34 -2.24 8.57
C VAL A 294 -12.13 -1.07 9.53
N TYR A 295 -11.67 0.08 9.02
CA TYR A 295 -11.54 1.31 9.82
C TYR A 295 -12.90 1.82 10.34
N GLU A 296 -13.91 1.91 9.48
CA GLU A 296 -15.24 2.43 9.85
C GLU A 296 -15.96 1.54 10.86
N ASP A 297 -15.94 0.22 10.68
CA ASP A 297 -16.53 -0.76 11.60
C ASP A 297 -15.82 -0.72 12.97
N LYS A 298 -14.47 -0.64 12.98
CA LYS A 298 -13.71 -0.55 14.23
C LYS A 298 -13.97 0.78 14.96
N MET A 299 -14.03 1.90 14.22
CA MET A 299 -14.41 3.19 14.79
C MET A 299 -15.82 3.20 15.36
N LYS A 300 -16.77 2.51 14.71
CA LYS A 300 -18.15 2.38 15.18
C LYS A 300 -18.23 1.56 16.46
N GLU A 301 -17.58 0.39 16.52
CA GLU A 301 -17.48 -0.45 17.72
C GLU A 301 -16.96 0.35 18.92
N ILE A 302 -15.88 1.11 18.73
CA ILE A 302 -15.28 1.92 19.80
C ILE A 302 -16.21 3.09 20.18
N GLN A 303 -16.86 3.75 19.22
CA GLN A 303 -17.81 4.82 19.49
C GLN A 303 -19.03 4.33 20.30
N GLU A 304 -19.53 3.12 20.02
CA GLU A 304 -20.59 2.48 20.81
C GLU A 304 -20.13 2.19 22.25
N ARG A 305 -18.88 1.73 22.44
CA ARG A 305 -18.27 1.56 23.77
C ARG A 305 -18.14 2.88 24.53
N ILE A 306 -17.72 3.97 23.88
CA ILE A 306 -17.66 5.32 24.45
C ILE A 306 -19.06 5.78 24.87
N ASN A 307 -20.04 5.69 23.97
CA ASN A 307 -21.42 6.14 24.22
C ASN A 307 -22.05 5.37 25.40
N LYS A 308 -21.84 4.04 25.47
CA LYS A 308 -22.28 3.19 26.59
C LYS A 308 -21.62 3.57 27.92
N CYS A 309 -20.34 3.95 27.89
CA CYS A 309 -19.64 4.48 29.06
C CYS A 309 -20.29 5.78 29.56
N LEU A 310 -20.55 6.73 28.65
CA LEU A 310 -21.13 8.03 28.99
C LEU A 310 -22.57 7.93 29.49
N SER A 311 -23.42 7.14 28.84
CA SER A 311 -24.82 6.98 29.24
C SER A 311 -24.97 6.33 30.62
N SER A 312 -24.13 5.35 30.95
CA SER A 312 -24.16 4.64 32.24
C SER A 312 -23.91 5.52 33.49
N LYS A 313 -23.44 6.76 33.31
CA LYS A 313 -23.28 7.74 34.40
C LYS A 313 -24.57 8.50 34.72
N SER A 314 -25.62 8.36 33.91
CA SER A 314 -26.90 9.08 34.05
C SER A 314 -27.85 8.45 35.09
N ASP A 315 -27.62 7.19 35.44
CA ASP A 315 -28.52 6.37 36.28
C ASP A 315 -28.07 6.28 37.76
N LYS A 316 -27.23 7.22 38.23
CA LYS A 316 -26.70 7.28 39.60
C LYS A 316 -26.75 8.70 40.18
#